data_AF-A0A1L7XWY4-F1
#
_entry.id   AF-A0A1L7XWY4-F1
#
_cell.length_a   1.000
_cell.length_b   1.000
_cell.length_c   1.000
_cell.angle_alpha   90.00
_cell.angle_beta   90.00
_cell.angle_gamma   90.00
#
_symmetry.space_group_name_H-M   'P 1'
#
loop_
_entity.id
_entity.type
_entity.pdbx_description
1 polymer ?
#
loop_
_entity_poly.entity_id
_entity_poly.type
_entity_poly.pdbx_seq_one_letter_code
_entity_poly.pdbx_strand_id
1 'polypeptide(L)'
;MSISNSSDSAIAQIPSYPSFEELHRLHKLQTHPVVFNTPAGEQTFWIPHAGPVVLKSSAMERILWTLDSPFPDAISVMKDKHSPTSLTPFFSDGTWHPISQEPISEPKVSAITVTVNEIQQWEYLWTEEHSGHGEMGIAQEGRWYGDLEDYNPGEDSDRGGEEHLLGCCGEPRPRKRKEKMVVQAGSRGFVTVYDYLSTLHPWVMGLKEGIITSNALWDHHLSEMVVWGSLDSLSVDEKADWVRHKSHMPNPVPVVANGGFWNPYATPGTFMAAPEFGPENRKPESDMAAQDPDAPKSSL
;
A
#
# COMPACT_ATOMS: atom_id res chain seq x y z
N MET A 1 -10.59 -10.72 67.49
CA MET A 1 -9.92 -11.30 66.30
C MET A 1 -10.44 -10.54 65.09
N SER A 2 -9.66 -9.58 64.62
CA SER A 2 -10.02 -8.73 63.47
C SER A 2 -9.21 -9.24 62.28
N ILE A 3 -9.90 -9.70 61.22
CA ILE A 3 -9.27 -10.09 59.97
C ILE A 3 -9.40 -8.89 59.04
N SER A 4 -8.30 -8.16 58.87
CA SER A 4 -8.16 -7.11 57.87
C SER A 4 -7.80 -7.76 56.53
N ASN A 5 -8.77 -7.86 55.61
CA ASN A 5 -8.49 -8.16 54.21
C ASN A 5 -8.08 -6.86 53.52
N SER A 6 -6.77 -6.67 53.37
CA SER A 6 -6.20 -5.65 52.47
C SER A 6 -5.62 -6.39 51.27
N SER A 7 -6.40 -6.47 50.19
CA SER A 7 -5.94 -6.92 48.88
C SER A 7 -6.34 -5.88 47.83
N ASP A 8 -5.82 -4.65 48.00
CA ASP A 8 -5.75 -3.67 46.91
C ASP A 8 -4.69 -4.16 45.92
N SER A 9 -5.13 -5.01 45.01
CA SER A 9 -4.38 -5.33 43.81
C SER A 9 -4.43 -4.08 42.94
N ALA A 10 -3.34 -3.33 42.86
CA ALA A 10 -3.21 -2.22 41.92
C ALA A 10 -3.42 -2.76 40.50
N ILE A 11 -4.62 -2.55 39.93
CA ILE A 11 -4.89 -2.80 38.52
C ILE A 11 -4.01 -1.81 37.76
N ALA A 12 -2.86 -2.28 37.27
CA ALA A 12 -2.02 -1.48 36.40
C ALA A 12 -2.89 -1.04 35.20
N GLN A 13 -3.07 0.28 35.06
CA GLN A 13 -3.82 0.82 33.93
C GLN A 13 -3.10 0.42 32.64
N ILE A 14 -3.81 -0.30 31.77
CA ILE A 14 -3.31 -0.65 30.43
C ILE A 14 -3.10 0.68 29.69
N PRO A 15 -1.90 0.91 29.11
CA PRO A 15 -1.67 2.13 28.34
C PRO A 15 -2.68 2.25 27.20
N SER A 16 -3.27 3.42 27.03
CA SER A 16 -4.21 3.70 25.94
C SER A 16 -3.43 4.06 24.68
N TYR A 17 -3.63 3.29 23.60
CA TYR A 17 -3.04 3.56 22.28
C TYR A 17 -4.13 4.00 21.29
N PRO A 18 -3.84 4.90 20.34
CA PRO A 18 -4.79 5.30 19.29
C PRO A 18 -5.02 4.15 18.30
N SER A 19 -6.10 4.20 17.53
CA SER A 19 -6.30 3.26 16.42
C SER A 19 -5.43 3.63 15.21
N PHE A 20 -5.22 2.68 14.30
CA PHE A 20 -4.53 2.95 13.04
C PHE A 20 -5.24 4.04 12.23
N GLU A 21 -6.56 3.99 12.14
CA GLU A 21 -7.39 4.95 11.42
C GLU A 21 -7.33 6.34 12.05
N GLU A 22 -7.27 6.43 13.38
CA GLU A 22 -7.10 7.70 14.08
C GLU A 22 -5.77 8.36 13.71
N LEU A 23 -4.67 7.60 13.76
CA LEU A 23 -3.36 8.10 13.36
C LEU A 23 -3.30 8.45 11.87
N HIS A 24 -3.88 7.62 11.01
CA HIS A 24 -3.93 7.85 9.58
C HIS A 24 -4.77 9.11 9.23
N ARG A 25 -5.88 9.32 9.94
CA ARG A 25 -6.71 10.54 9.81
C ARG A 25 -5.94 11.78 10.26
N LEU A 26 -5.22 11.71 11.38
CA LEU A 26 -4.38 12.81 11.85
C LEU A 26 -3.28 13.15 10.84
N HIS A 27 -2.65 12.15 10.22
CA HIS A 27 -1.67 12.36 9.16
C HIS A 27 -2.28 13.10 7.96
N LYS A 28 -3.47 12.69 7.49
CA LYS A 28 -4.19 13.36 6.38
C LYS A 28 -4.63 14.80 6.71
N LEU A 29 -4.98 15.09 7.96
CA LEU A 29 -5.40 16.43 8.39
C LEU A 29 -4.23 17.41 8.56
N GLN A 30 -2.99 16.92 8.62
CA GLN A 30 -1.81 17.78 8.82
C GLN A 30 -1.12 18.18 7.52
N THR A 31 -1.60 17.66 6.38
CA THR A 31 -1.24 18.15 5.05
C THR A 31 -2.20 19.27 4.63
N HIS A 32 -2.07 20.45 5.24
CA HIS A 32 -2.79 21.66 4.80
C HIS A 32 -1.83 22.67 4.15
N PRO A 33 -2.28 23.39 3.11
CA PRO A 33 -1.46 24.43 2.49
C PRO A 33 -1.31 25.60 3.48
N VAL A 34 -0.08 26.00 3.75
CA VAL A 34 0.21 27.22 4.51
C VAL A 34 0.39 28.35 3.50
N VAL A 35 -0.51 29.33 3.56
CA VAL A 35 -0.43 30.51 2.72
C VAL A 35 0.49 31.54 3.37
N PHE A 36 1.56 31.91 2.67
CA PHE A 36 2.45 32.99 3.06
C PHE A 36 2.19 34.21 2.20
N ASN A 37 1.80 35.32 2.83
CA ASN A 37 1.72 36.61 2.15
C ASN A 37 3.12 37.20 2.04
N THR A 38 3.65 37.29 0.82
CA THR A 38 4.93 37.94 0.54
C THR A 38 4.71 39.29 -0.17
N PRO A 39 5.68 40.23 -0.11
CA PRO A 39 5.61 41.49 -0.85
C PRO A 39 5.47 41.30 -2.38
N ALA A 40 5.84 40.12 -2.91
CA ALA A 40 5.74 39.76 -4.32
C ALA A 40 4.42 39.03 -4.68
N GLY A 41 3.51 38.83 -3.72
CA GLY A 41 2.24 38.13 -3.91
C GLY A 41 2.04 36.97 -2.92
N GLU A 42 0.91 36.29 -3.08
CA GLU A 42 0.54 35.10 -2.31
C GLU A 42 1.36 33.89 -2.78
N GLN A 43 2.13 33.26 -1.87
CA GLN A 43 2.81 32.00 -2.14
C GLN A 43 2.28 30.92 -1.21
N THR A 44 1.80 29.83 -1.80
CA THR A 44 1.31 28.66 -1.07
C THR A 44 2.44 27.66 -0.91
N PHE A 45 2.82 27.38 0.34
CA PHE A 45 3.80 26.35 0.66
C PHE A 45 3.13 25.21 1.42
N TRP A 46 3.40 23.98 1.00
CA TRP A 46 3.05 22.79 1.75
C TRP A 46 4.13 22.58 2.81
N ILE A 47 3.86 23.00 4.06
CA ILE A 47 4.70 22.63 5.18
C ILE A 47 4.17 21.29 5.70
N PRO A 48 4.89 20.17 5.51
CA PRO A 48 4.49 18.93 6.14
C PRO A 48 4.68 19.08 7.65
N HIS A 49 3.59 19.36 8.37
CA HIS A 49 3.53 18.95 9.76
C HIS A 49 3.47 17.42 9.72
N ALA A 50 4.61 16.78 9.98
CA ALA A 50 4.74 15.34 9.93
C ALA A 50 3.95 14.73 11.09
N GLY A 51 2.64 14.58 10.90
CA GLY A 51 1.84 13.72 11.75
C GLY A 51 2.45 12.32 11.78
N PRO A 52 2.27 11.57 12.89
CA PRO A 52 2.89 10.27 13.05
C PRO A 52 2.49 9.36 11.89
N VAL A 53 3.47 9.04 11.04
CA VAL A 53 3.31 8.02 9.99
C VAL A 53 3.37 6.67 10.69
N VAL A 54 2.33 5.86 10.50
CA VAL A 54 2.32 4.50 11.03
C VAL A 54 3.14 3.61 10.11
N LEU A 55 4.29 3.15 10.59
CA LEU A 55 5.18 2.26 9.85
C LEU A 55 5.08 0.84 10.40
N LYS A 56 5.39 -0.16 9.56
CA LYS A 56 5.58 -1.54 10.03
C LYS A 56 6.73 -1.58 11.04
N SER A 57 6.54 -2.31 12.12
CA SER A 57 7.65 -2.61 13.03
C SER A 57 8.68 -3.50 12.36
N SER A 58 9.92 -3.48 12.88
CA SER A 58 10.97 -4.39 12.40
C SER A 58 10.57 -5.87 12.54
N ALA A 59 9.80 -6.22 13.57
CA ALA A 59 9.23 -7.56 13.72
C ALA A 59 8.29 -7.94 12.58
N MET A 60 7.34 -7.06 12.24
CA MET A 60 6.37 -7.33 11.18
C MET A 60 7.03 -7.38 9.79
N GLU A 61 8.08 -6.59 9.55
CA GLU A 61 8.86 -6.63 8.30
C GLU A 61 9.60 -7.97 8.08
N ARG A 62 9.78 -8.78 9.13
CA ARG A 62 10.47 -10.08 9.07
C ARG A 62 9.54 -11.27 8.82
N ILE A 63 8.24 -11.04 8.70
CA ILE A 63 7.27 -12.12 8.50
C ILE A 63 7.25 -12.54 7.03
N LEU A 64 7.42 -13.84 6.79
CA LEU A 64 7.01 -14.52 5.57
C LEU A 64 5.70 -15.26 5.88
N TRP A 65 4.63 -14.91 5.18
CA TRP A 65 3.30 -15.46 5.42
C TRP A 65 2.77 -16.08 4.11
N THR A 66 2.60 -17.41 4.10
CA THR A 66 2.06 -18.15 2.96
C THR A 66 0.58 -18.52 3.15
N LEU A 67 -0.09 -18.94 2.07
CA LEU A 67 -1.49 -19.41 2.09
C LEU A 67 -1.62 -20.90 1.71
N ASP A 68 -0.53 -21.66 1.88
CA ASP A 68 -0.41 -23.08 1.54
C ASP A 68 -0.70 -24.02 2.73
N SER A 69 -0.75 -23.49 3.94
CA SER A 69 -0.86 -24.23 5.19
C SER A 69 -1.72 -23.45 6.20
N PRO A 70 -2.21 -24.09 7.28
CA PRO A 70 -2.94 -23.39 8.33
C PRO A 70 -2.02 -22.58 9.24
N PHE A 71 -2.59 -21.66 10.01
CA PHE A 71 -1.88 -21.00 11.12
C PHE A 71 -1.63 -22.01 12.26
N PRO A 72 -0.43 -22.03 12.89
CA PRO A 72 0.70 -21.12 12.67
C PRO A 72 1.73 -21.58 11.64
N ASP A 73 1.58 -22.76 11.05
CA ASP A 73 2.57 -23.40 10.18
C ASP A 73 2.88 -22.58 8.90
N ALA A 74 1.92 -21.78 8.46
CA ALA A 74 2.04 -20.88 7.31
C ALA A 74 2.92 -19.64 7.55
N ILE A 75 3.39 -19.45 8.78
CA ILE A 75 4.15 -18.27 9.17
C ILE A 75 5.59 -18.68 9.45
N SER A 76 6.50 -18.06 8.69
CA SER A 76 7.94 -18.15 8.90
C SER A 76 8.52 -16.78 9.24
N VAL A 77 9.62 -16.79 9.97
CA VAL A 77 10.34 -15.59 10.40
C VAL A 77 11.68 -15.53 9.69
N MET A 78 11.89 -14.45 8.94
CA MET A 78 13.17 -14.16 8.31
C MET A 78 14.20 -13.73 9.36
N LYS A 79 15.48 -14.05 9.14
CA LYS A 79 16.60 -13.57 9.99
C LYS A 79 16.61 -12.03 10.08
N ASP A 80 16.41 -11.37 8.94
CA ASP A 80 16.23 -9.94 8.79
C ASP A 80 15.29 -9.69 7.59
N LYS A 81 14.79 -8.47 7.42
CA LYS A 81 13.76 -8.16 6.42
C LYS A 81 14.19 -8.33 4.95
N HIS A 82 15.48 -8.52 4.70
CA HIS A 82 16.10 -8.70 3.38
C HIS A 82 16.63 -10.12 3.18
N SER A 83 16.35 -11.05 4.10
CA SER A 83 16.77 -12.44 4.05
C SER A 83 15.59 -13.40 3.82
N PRO A 84 14.91 -13.36 2.66
CA PRO A 84 13.72 -14.16 2.39
C PRO A 84 13.96 -15.68 2.34
N THR A 85 15.22 -16.11 2.30
CA THR A 85 15.62 -17.53 2.25
C THR A 85 16.11 -18.07 3.59
N SER A 86 16.33 -17.22 4.60
CA SER A 86 16.79 -17.63 5.94
C SER A 86 15.61 -17.59 6.90
N LEU A 87 14.92 -18.73 7.01
CA LEU A 87 13.63 -18.85 7.69
C LEU A 87 13.73 -19.71 8.96
N THR A 88 13.03 -19.28 9.99
CA THR A 88 12.73 -20.09 11.18
C THR A 88 11.22 -20.14 11.42
N PRO A 89 10.67 -21.21 12.00
CA PRO A 89 9.24 -21.31 12.29
C PRO A 89 8.75 -20.19 13.22
N PHE A 90 7.53 -19.70 13.00
CA PHE A 90 6.88 -18.76 13.93
C PHE A 90 6.42 -19.43 15.23
N PHE A 91 6.17 -20.74 15.18
CA PHE A 91 5.84 -21.58 16.32
C PHE A 91 6.63 -22.90 16.20
N SER A 92 7.33 -23.30 17.26
CA SER A 92 8.08 -24.56 17.31
C SER A 92 8.01 -25.13 18.73
N ASP A 93 7.83 -26.45 18.83
CA ASP A 93 7.93 -27.17 20.11
C ASP A 93 7.06 -26.58 21.23
N GLY A 94 5.84 -26.16 20.90
CA GLY A 94 4.90 -25.56 21.86
C GLY A 94 5.20 -24.11 22.24
N THR A 95 6.20 -23.49 21.62
CA THR A 95 6.69 -22.15 21.97
C THR A 95 6.56 -21.17 20.79
N TRP A 96 6.01 -19.99 21.06
CA TRP A 96 5.93 -18.89 20.09
C TRP A 96 7.28 -18.21 19.89
N HIS A 97 7.59 -17.82 18.65
CA HIS A 97 8.75 -16.98 18.38
C HIS A 97 8.65 -15.65 19.14
N PRO A 98 9.74 -15.09 19.70
CA PRO A 98 9.69 -13.86 20.51
C PRO A 98 8.97 -12.67 19.85
N ILE A 99 9.15 -12.51 18.53
CA ILE A 99 8.50 -11.43 17.76
C ILE A 99 6.97 -11.49 17.79
N SER A 100 6.37 -12.65 18.12
CA SER A 100 4.92 -12.80 18.24
C SER A 100 4.32 -11.80 19.24
N GLN A 101 5.10 -11.38 20.24
CA GLN A 101 4.69 -10.45 21.28
C GLN A 101 5.07 -8.99 21.00
N GLU A 102 5.76 -8.73 19.88
CA GLU A 102 6.16 -7.39 19.47
C GLU A 102 5.00 -6.65 18.78
N PRO A 103 4.97 -5.30 18.82
CA PRO A 103 3.94 -4.54 18.12
C PRO A 103 4.05 -4.72 16.60
N ILE A 104 2.94 -4.61 15.87
CA ILE A 104 2.95 -4.63 14.40
C ILE A 104 3.44 -3.33 13.77
N SER A 105 3.40 -2.24 14.53
CA SER A 105 3.64 -0.89 14.02
C SER A 105 4.40 -0.01 14.99
N GLU A 106 5.03 1.02 14.43
CA GLU A 106 5.52 2.18 15.17
C GLU A 106 4.92 3.47 14.57
N PRO A 107 4.21 4.29 15.36
CA PRO A 107 3.82 4.05 16.75
C PRO A 107 2.84 2.88 16.89
N LYS A 108 2.72 2.37 18.12
CA LYS A 108 1.79 1.28 18.47
C LYS A 108 0.33 1.71 18.31
N VAL A 109 -0.50 0.78 17.83
CA VAL A 109 -1.94 0.99 17.64
C VAL A 109 -2.77 0.00 18.46
N SER A 110 -3.94 0.42 18.91
CA SER A 110 -4.89 -0.42 19.65
C SER A 110 -5.81 -1.25 18.76
N ALA A 111 -6.02 -0.82 17.51
CA ALA A 111 -6.81 -1.53 16.52
C ALA A 111 -6.39 -1.15 15.09
N ILE A 112 -6.69 -2.03 14.14
CA ILE A 112 -6.50 -1.78 12.71
C ILE A 112 -7.56 -2.51 11.89
N THR A 113 -8.13 -1.83 10.91
CA THR A 113 -9.01 -2.39 9.89
C THR A 113 -8.19 -2.74 8.65
N VAL A 114 -8.32 -3.98 8.20
CA VAL A 114 -7.53 -4.55 7.12
C VAL A 114 -8.43 -4.94 5.96
N THR A 115 -8.00 -4.61 4.74
CA THR A 115 -8.60 -5.04 3.47
C THR A 115 -7.64 -5.96 2.71
N VAL A 116 -8.18 -6.73 1.75
CA VAL A 116 -7.39 -7.46 0.75
C VAL A 116 -7.56 -6.74 -0.58
N ASN A 117 -6.46 -6.27 -1.17
CA ASN A 117 -6.46 -5.40 -2.34
C ASN A 117 -7.10 -6.08 -3.55
N GLU A 118 -6.80 -7.36 -3.77
CA GLU A 118 -7.34 -8.15 -4.88
C GLU A 118 -8.87 -8.20 -4.83
N ILE A 119 -9.43 -8.35 -3.63
CA ILE A 119 -10.87 -8.38 -3.40
C ILE A 119 -11.49 -6.98 -3.59
N GLN A 120 -10.88 -5.93 -3.02
CA GLN A 120 -11.37 -4.56 -3.15
C GLN A 120 -11.34 -4.04 -4.59
N GLN A 121 -10.33 -4.44 -5.36
CA GLN A 121 -10.15 -4.02 -6.75
C GLN A 121 -10.83 -4.94 -7.75
N TRP A 122 -11.30 -6.13 -7.33
CA TRP A 122 -11.80 -7.16 -8.23
C TRP A 122 -12.83 -6.61 -9.20
N GLU A 123 -13.82 -5.87 -8.70
CA GLU A 123 -14.88 -5.33 -9.54
C GLU A 123 -14.41 -4.28 -10.54
N TYR A 124 -13.54 -3.37 -10.08
CA TYR A 124 -12.96 -2.34 -10.94
C TYR A 124 -12.14 -2.98 -12.06
N LEU A 125 -11.24 -3.92 -11.72
CA LEU A 125 -10.38 -4.60 -12.68
C LEU A 125 -11.19 -5.50 -13.63
N TRP A 126 -12.19 -6.20 -13.10
CA TRP A 126 -13.11 -6.99 -13.93
C TRP A 126 -13.82 -6.09 -14.94
N THR A 127 -14.31 -4.92 -14.51
CA THR A 127 -15.03 -3.98 -15.37
C THR A 127 -14.10 -3.39 -16.43
N GLU A 128 -12.89 -2.97 -16.06
CA GLU A 128 -11.89 -2.44 -16.99
C GLU A 128 -11.54 -3.47 -18.08
N GLU A 129 -11.18 -4.70 -17.70
CA GLU A 129 -10.81 -5.77 -18.64
C GLU A 129 -11.97 -6.12 -19.57
N HIS A 130 -13.18 -6.27 -19.02
CA HIS A 130 -14.36 -6.68 -19.79
C HIS A 130 -15.05 -5.52 -20.51
N SER A 131 -14.71 -4.26 -20.23
CA SER A 131 -15.25 -3.10 -20.95
C SER A 131 -14.81 -3.09 -22.42
N GLY A 132 -13.61 -3.60 -22.70
CA GLY A 132 -13.01 -3.66 -24.03
C GLY A 132 -13.42 -4.88 -24.85
N HIS A 133 -14.08 -5.89 -24.25
CA HIS A 133 -14.59 -7.06 -24.95
C HIS A 133 -15.73 -6.67 -25.90
N GLY A 134 -15.41 -6.11 -27.07
CA GLY A 134 -16.43 -5.59 -27.97
C GLY A 134 -15.99 -4.76 -29.19
N GLU A 135 -14.71 -4.62 -29.51
CA GLU A 135 -14.31 -4.03 -30.79
C GLU A 135 -14.07 -5.10 -31.86
N MET A 136 -14.77 -4.92 -33.00
CA MET A 136 -14.65 -5.59 -34.31
C MET A 136 -15.58 -6.79 -34.58
N GLY A 137 -16.86 -6.48 -34.82
CA GLY A 137 -17.61 -7.07 -35.95
C GLY A 137 -18.25 -8.45 -35.78
N ILE A 138 -18.23 -9.04 -34.59
CA ILE A 138 -18.88 -10.34 -34.32
C ILE A 138 -19.86 -10.16 -33.16
N ALA A 139 -20.99 -10.89 -33.22
CA ALA A 139 -22.11 -10.77 -32.31
C ALA A 139 -21.68 -10.81 -30.83
N GLN A 140 -22.37 -9.99 -30.04
CA GLN A 140 -22.18 -9.65 -28.62
C GLN A 140 -22.38 -10.83 -27.65
N GLU A 141 -21.97 -12.05 -28.00
CA GLU A 141 -22.24 -13.24 -27.21
C GLU A 141 -21.55 -13.14 -25.84
N GLY A 142 -22.37 -13.17 -24.77
CA GLY A 142 -21.90 -13.28 -23.40
C GLY A 142 -21.86 -11.98 -22.59
N ARG A 143 -22.23 -10.82 -23.15
CA ARG A 143 -22.46 -9.58 -22.36
C ARG A 143 -23.93 -9.40 -22.04
N TRP A 144 -24.20 -8.92 -20.83
CA TRP A 144 -25.53 -8.43 -20.48
C TRP A 144 -25.43 -7.14 -19.68
N TYR A 145 -26.24 -6.17 -20.08
CA TYR A 145 -26.35 -4.86 -19.48
C TYR A 145 -27.71 -4.71 -18.79
N GLY A 146 -27.80 -3.78 -17.86
CA GLY A 146 -29.06 -3.40 -17.25
C GLY A 146 -28.88 -2.50 -16.03
N ASP A 147 -29.95 -2.35 -15.27
CA ASP A 147 -29.96 -1.54 -14.07
C ASP A 147 -29.11 -2.19 -12.97
N LEU A 148 -28.22 -1.38 -12.39
CA LEU A 148 -27.43 -1.78 -11.24
C LEU A 148 -28.09 -1.20 -9.98
N GLU A 149 -28.86 -2.02 -9.27
CA GLU A 149 -29.69 -1.57 -8.12
C GLU A 149 -28.89 -0.86 -7.02
N ASP A 150 -27.60 -1.18 -6.90
CA ASP A 150 -26.66 -0.60 -5.94
C ASP A 150 -25.65 0.36 -6.58
N TYR A 151 -25.98 0.93 -7.75
CA TYR A 151 -25.11 1.89 -8.43
C TYR A 151 -24.75 3.07 -7.53
N ASN A 152 -23.45 3.35 -7.45
CA ASN A 152 -22.92 4.49 -6.73
C ASN A 152 -21.98 5.28 -7.64
N PRO A 153 -22.37 6.47 -8.14
CA PRO A 153 -21.56 7.24 -9.09
C PRO A 153 -20.22 7.73 -8.50
N GLY A 154 -20.04 7.68 -7.16
CA GLY A 154 -18.77 8.00 -6.51
C GLY A 154 -17.80 6.82 -6.41
N GLU A 155 -18.27 5.59 -6.63
CA GLU A 155 -17.47 4.36 -6.50
C GLU A 155 -17.41 3.57 -7.81
N ASP A 156 -18.46 3.63 -8.62
CA ASP A 156 -18.60 2.90 -9.87
C ASP A 156 -18.10 3.78 -11.04
N SER A 157 -17.02 3.35 -11.69
CA SER A 157 -16.36 4.07 -12.79
C SER A 157 -16.99 3.86 -14.17
N ASP A 158 -18.18 3.25 -14.23
CA ASP A 158 -18.88 2.96 -15.47
C ASP A 158 -19.01 4.25 -16.30
N ARG A 159 -18.56 4.21 -17.57
CA ARG A 159 -18.62 5.34 -18.50
C ARG A 159 -20.08 5.69 -18.84
N GLY A 160 -20.73 6.44 -17.96
CA GLY A 160 -21.80 7.40 -18.23
C GLY A 160 -22.94 6.98 -19.19
N GLY A 161 -23.38 5.72 -19.14
CA GLY A 161 -24.57 5.23 -19.83
C GLY A 161 -25.73 5.01 -18.86
N GLU A 162 -26.95 4.91 -19.39
CA GLU A 162 -28.16 4.52 -18.62
C GLU A 162 -28.14 3.02 -18.23
N GLU A 163 -27.31 2.20 -18.90
CA GLU A 163 -27.19 0.76 -18.63
C GLU A 163 -25.76 0.40 -18.16
N HIS A 164 -25.67 -0.45 -17.14
CA HIS A 164 -24.41 -0.90 -16.53
C HIS A 164 -24.04 -2.30 -17.00
N LEU A 165 -22.75 -2.61 -17.09
CA LEU A 165 -22.29 -3.96 -17.38
C LEU A 165 -22.58 -4.86 -16.17
N LEU A 166 -23.49 -5.82 -16.33
CA LEU A 166 -23.89 -6.75 -15.27
C LEU A 166 -23.13 -8.08 -15.34
N GLY A 167 -22.57 -8.40 -16.51
CA GLY A 167 -21.71 -9.56 -16.71
C GLY A 167 -21.18 -9.69 -18.13
N CYS A 168 -20.15 -10.52 -18.28
CA CYS A 168 -19.39 -10.72 -19.51
C CYS A 168 -18.77 -12.11 -19.51
N CYS A 169 -18.50 -12.70 -20.69
CA CYS A 169 -17.84 -14.01 -20.81
C CYS A 169 -18.54 -15.16 -20.06
N GLY A 170 -19.85 -15.03 -19.81
CA GLY A 170 -20.62 -16.02 -19.03
C GLY A 170 -20.47 -15.88 -17.51
N GLU A 171 -19.74 -14.87 -17.03
CA GLU A 171 -19.54 -14.59 -15.61
C GLU A 171 -20.24 -13.30 -15.19
N PRO A 172 -20.91 -13.29 -14.02
CA PRO A 172 -21.50 -12.08 -13.48
C PRO A 172 -20.41 -11.13 -12.98
N ARG A 173 -20.69 -9.83 -13.04
CA ARG A 173 -19.85 -8.80 -12.42
C ARG A 173 -19.70 -9.09 -10.91
N PRO A 174 -18.48 -9.12 -10.36
CA PRO A 174 -18.23 -9.47 -8.97
C PRO A 174 -18.57 -8.29 -8.03
N ARG A 175 -19.86 -8.02 -7.84
CA ARG A 175 -20.36 -6.93 -6.99
C ARG A 175 -20.21 -7.21 -5.49
N LYS A 176 -20.15 -6.13 -4.71
CA LYS A 176 -20.24 -6.11 -3.23
C LYS A 176 -19.12 -6.85 -2.48
N ARG A 177 -17.97 -7.03 -3.12
CA ARG A 177 -16.76 -7.62 -2.54
C ARG A 177 -15.95 -6.56 -1.77
N LYS A 178 -16.50 -6.05 -0.67
CA LYS A 178 -15.87 -5.03 0.20
C LYS A 178 -15.57 -5.57 1.60
N GLU A 179 -15.12 -6.80 1.69
CA GLU A 179 -14.79 -7.48 2.93
C GLU A 179 -13.65 -6.75 3.68
N LYS A 180 -13.83 -6.59 4.99
CA LYS A 180 -12.86 -5.96 5.90
C LYS A 180 -12.77 -6.77 7.18
N MET A 181 -11.59 -6.80 7.79
CA MET A 181 -11.38 -7.42 9.10
C MET A 181 -10.79 -6.42 10.07
N VAL A 182 -11.34 -6.36 11.28
CA VAL A 182 -10.80 -5.50 12.34
C VAL A 182 -9.98 -6.37 13.29
N VAL A 183 -8.71 -6.04 13.45
CA VAL A 183 -7.82 -6.63 14.45
C VAL A 183 -7.80 -5.71 15.66
N GLN A 184 -8.10 -6.26 16.83
CA GLN A 184 -8.11 -5.55 18.11
C GLN A 184 -6.92 -5.98 18.95
N ALA A 185 -6.38 -5.05 19.75
CA ALA A 185 -5.35 -5.36 20.72
C ALA A 185 -5.88 -6.32 21.80
N GLY A 186 -5.03 -7.26 22.20
CA GLY A 186 -5.26 -8.08 23.38
C GLY A 186 -4.98 -7.33 24.69
N SER A 187 -4.57 -8.07 25.72
CA SER A 187 -4.34 -7.54 27.07
C SER A 187 -3.22 -6.51 27.20
N ARG A 188 -2.36 -6.36 26.18
CA ARG A 188 -1.22 -5.43 26.17
C ARG A 188 -1.60 -3.99 25.79
N GLY A 189 -2.83 -3.77 25.30
CA GLY A 189 -3.32 -2.47 24.85
C GLY A 189 -2.91 -2.08 23.43
N PHE A 190 -1.97 -2.81 22.81
CA PHE A 190 -1.59 -2.64 21.41
C PHE A 190 -1.66 -3.97 20.65
N VAL A 191 -1.82 -3.89 19.33
CA VAL A 191 -1.87 -5.05 18.43
C VAL A 191 -0.48 -5.68 18.30
N THR A 192 -0.35 -6.94 18.70
CA THR A 192 0.88 -7.72 18.52
C THR A 192 0.91 -8.43 17.16
N VAL A 193 2.10 -8.88 16.74
CA VAL A 193 2.25 -9.73 15.55
C VAL A 193 1.38 -10.99 15.66
N TYR A 194 1.26 -11.58 16.86
CA TYR A 194 0.38 -12.72 17.10
C TYR A 194 -1.10 -12.36 16.88
N ASP A 195 -1.59 -11.29 17.50
CA ASP A 195 -3.00 -10.86 17.39
C ASP A 195 -3.37 -10.65 15.91
N TYR A 196 -2.46 -9.99 15.17
CA TYR A 196 -2.63 -9.69 13.76
C TYR A 196 -2.67 -10.96 12.89
N LEU A 197 -1.67 -11.83 13.00
CA LEU A 197 -1.58 -13.02 12.15
C LEU A 197 -2.62 -14.08 12.50
N SER A 198 -2.89 -14.31 13.79
CA SER A 198 -3.89 -15.31 14.22
C SER A 198 -5.32 -14.90 13.84
N THR A 199 -5.61 -13.60 13.76
CA THR A 199 -6.90 -13.07 13.30
C THR A 199 -7.00 -13.11 11.77
N LEU A 200 -5.98 -12.61 11.07
CA LEU A 200 -6.08 -12.40 9.63
C LEU A 200 -5.79 -13.64 8.80
N HIS A 201 -4.93 -14.56 9.26
CA HIS A 201 -4.63 -15.77 8.50
C HIS A 201 -5.88 -16.60 8.15
N PRO A 202 -6.71 -17.04 9.12
CA PRO A 202 -7.93 -17.79 8.78
C PRO A 202 -8.92 -16.98 7.95
N TRP A 203 -8.98 -15.66 8.14
CA TRP A 203 -9.83 -14.77 7.34
C TRP A 203 -9.39 -14.69 5.88
N VAL A 204 -8.10 -14.43 5.62
CA VAL A 204 -7.53 -14.40 4.26
C VAL A 204 -7.63 -15.77 3.60
N MET A 205 -7.42 -16.86 4.34
CA MET A 205 -7.65 -18.22 3.84
C MET A 205 -9.10 -18.44 3.42
N GLY A 206 -10.07 -17.87 4.14
CA GLY A 206 -11.49 -17.89 3.74
C GLY A 206 -11.80 -17.09 2.47
N LEU A 207 -10.93 -16.13 2.10
CA LEU A 207 -11.03 -15.33 0.87
C LEU A 207 -10.22 -15.92 -0.30
N LYS A 208 -9.50 -17.03 -0.08
CA LYS A 208 -8.51 -17.58 -1.03
C LYS A 208 -9.07 -17.83 -2.42
N GLU A 209 -10.27 -18.42 -2.53
CA GLU A 209 -10.90 -18.65 -3.84
C GLU A 209 -11.19 -17.33 -4.57
N GLY A 210 -11.72 -16.32 -3.86
CA GLY A 210 -11.96 -14.99 -4.42
C GLY A 210 -10.67 -14.33 -4.89
N ILE A 211 -9.58 -14.45 -4.12
CA ILE A 211 -8.26 -13.91 -4.48
C ILE A 211 -7.70 -14.58 -5.74
N ILE A 212 -7.83 -15.91 -5.85
CA ILE A 212 -7.39 -16.66 -7.03
C ILE A 212 -8.21 -16.23 -8.24
N THR A 213 -9.54 -16.15 -8.12
CA THR A 213 -10.41 -15.75 -9.23
C THR A 213 -10.16 -14.32 -9.68
N SER A 214 -9.95 -13.38 -8.75
CA SER A 214 -9.64 -11.99 -9.10
C SER A 214 -8.28 -11.86 -9.80
N ASN A 215 -7.28 -12.67 -9.42
CA ASN A 215 -5.96 -12.65 -10.04
C ASN A 215 -5.90 -13.42 -11.37
N ALA A 216 -6.78 -14.40 -11.60
CA ALA A 216 -6.89 -15.11 -12.87
C ALA A 216 -7.24 -14.18 -14.05
N LEU A 217 -7.81 -12.99 -13.78
CA LEU A 217 -7.99 -11.92 -14.77
C LEU A 217 -6.67 -11.53 -15.46
N TRP A 218 -5.52 -11.80 -14.84
CA TRP A 218 -4.19 -11.46 -15.35
C TRP A 218 -3.41 -12.68 -15.88
N ASP A 219 -4.06 -13.83 -16.09
CA ASP A 219 -3.43 -15.10 -16.52
C ASP A 219 -2.31 -15.59 -15.58
N HIS A 220 -2.42 -15.25 -14.29
CA HIS A 220 -1.48 -15.67 -13.26
C HIS A 220 -1.97 -16.94 -12.56
N HIS A 221 -1.33 -18.07 -12.86
CA HIS A 221 -1.48 -19.28 -12.04
C HIS A 221 -0.65 -19.18 -10.76
N LEU A 222 -1.29 -18.74 -9.68
CA LEU A 222 -0.67 -18.67 -8.36
C LEU A 222 -0.48 -20.07 -7.78
N SER A 223 0.75 -20.59 -7.82
CA SER A 223 1.09 -21.90 -7.24
C SER A 223 1.35 -21.78 -5.74
N GLU A 224 2.38 -21.02 -5.36
CA GLU A 224 2.75 -20.77 -3.97
C GLU A 224 2.50 -19.29 -3.64
N MET A 225 1.45 -19.02 -2.85
CA MET A 225 0.99 -17.66 -2.56
C MET A 225 1.61 -17.11 -1.28
N VAL A 226 2.04 -15.84 -1.33
CA VAL A 226 2.55 -15.09 -0.17
C VAL A 226 1.74 -13.82 0.04
N VAL A 227 1.42 -13.53 1.30
CA VAL A 227 0.74 -12.31 1.71
C VAL A 227 1.76 -11.19 1.96
N TRP A 228 1.52 -10.03 1.38
CA TRP A 228 2.34 -8.82 1.53
C TRP A 228 1.46 -7.56 1.51
N GLY A 229 2.01 -6.37 1.27
CA GLY A 229 1.25 -5.09 1.27
C GLY A 229 1.56 -4.19 2.47
N SER A 230 0.68 -3.24 2.79
CA SER A 230 0.77 -2.38 3.99
C SER A 230 0.21 -3.11 5.23
N LEU A 231 -0.02 -2.41 6.35
CA LEU A 231 -0.69 -3.01 7.53
C LEU A 231 -2.22 -3.00 7.38
N ASP A 232 -2.77 -2.07 6.64
CA ASP A 232 -4.21 -1.87 6.44
C ASP A 232 -4.71 -2.42 5.09
N SER A 233 -3.80 -2.70 4.16
CA SER A 233 -4.12 -3.24 2.84
C SER A 233 -3.15 -4.37 2.49
N LEU A 234 -3.64 -5.60 2.58
CA LEU A 234 -2.92 -6.80 2.19
C LEU A 234 -3.01 -7.02 0.67
N SER A 235 -1.99 -7.66 0.13
CA SER A 235 -1.94 -8.16 -1.25
C SER A 235 -1.40 -9.57 -1.24
N VAL A 236 -1.68 -10.33 -2.29
CA VAL A 236 -1.20 -11.71 -2.49
C VAL A 236 -0.45 -11.79 -3.81
N ASP A 237 0.75 -12.35 -3.76
CA ASP A 237 1.60 -12.53 -4.93
C ASP A 237 2.14 -13.98 -4.98
N GLU A 238 2.70 -14.36 -6.11
CA GLU A 238 3.48 -15.59 -6.22
C GLU A 238 4.78 -15.43 -5.41
N LYS A 239 5.09 -16.43 -4.57
CA LYS A 239 6.26 -16.40 -3.69
C LYS A 239 7.56 -16.19 -4.46
N ALA A 240 7.71 -16.81 -5.63
CA ALA A 240 8.91 -16.66 -6.45
C ALA A 240 9.13 -15.19 -6.85
N ASP A 241 8.08 -14.52 -7.29
CA ASP A 241 8.11 -13.11 -7.69
C ASP A 241 8.31 -12.18 -6.50
N TRP A 242 7.68 -12.47 -5.37
CA TRP A 242 7.93 -11.76 -4.12
C TRP A 242 9.38 -11.90 -3.63
N VAL A 243 9.95 -13.12 -3.67
CA VAL A 243 11.35 -13.37 -3.28
C VAL A 243 12.30 -12.61 -4.21
N ARG A 244 12.03 -12.62 -5.52
CA ARG A 244 12.77 -11.82 -6.50
C ARG A 244 12.70 -10.34 -6.15
N HIS A 245 11.51 -9.80 -5.92
CA HIS A 245 11.32 -8.38 -5.58
C HIS A 245 12.06 -7.99 -4.29
N LYS A 246 11.93 -8.80 -3.23
CA LYS A 246 12.59 -8.56 -1.93
C LYS A 246 14.12 -8.62 -2.01
N SER A 247 14.66 -9.54 -2.79
CA SER A 247 16.11 -9.72 -2.93
C SER A 247 16.78 -8.58 -3.71
N HIS A 248 16.02 -7.85 -4.54
CA HIS A 248 16.52 -6.72 -5.33
C HIS A 248 16.30 -5.36 -4.66
N MET A 249 15.63 -5.30 -3.49
CA MET A 249 15.56 -4.06 -2.74
C MET A 249 16.97 -3.70 -2.24
N PRO A 250 17.57 -2.57 -2.68
CA PRO A 250 18.87 -2.18 -2.21
C PRO A 250 18.83 -1.99 -0.68
N ASN A 251 19.88 -2.42 0.02
CA ASN A 251 20.07 -2.00 1.40
C ASN A 251 19.99 -0.47 1.42
N PRO A 252 19.21 0.14 2.33
CA PRO A 252 19.34 1.57 2.54
C PRO A 252 20.80 1.81 2.88
N VAL A 253 21.50 2.53 2.00
CA VAL A 253 22.86 2.96 2.26
C VAL A 253 22.79 3.67 3.61
N PRO A 254 23.64 3.35 4.60
CA PRO A 254 23.67 4.10 5.85
C PRO A 254 23.72 5.57 5.48
N VAL A 255 22.69 6.32 5.87
CA VAL A 255 22.66 7.76 5.63
C VAL A 255 23.79 8.31 6.50
N VAL A 256 24.98 8.43 5.91
CA VAL A 256 26.02 9.28 6.45
C VAL A 256 25.37 10.65 6.51
N ALA A 257 25.23 11.18 7.73
CA ALA A 257 24.55 12.43 8.01
C ALA A 257 25.25 13.60 7.31
N ASN A 258 25.01 13.75 6.01
CA ASN A 258 25.49 14.83 5.17
C ASN A 258 24.33 15.24 4.25
N GLY A 259 23.31 15.87 4.83
CA GLY A 259 22.45 16.92 4.24
C GLY A 259 21.81 16.75 2.85
N GLY A 260 21.92 15.61 2.16
CA GLY A 260 21.40 15.42 0.81
C GLY A 260 20.02 14.78 0.82
N PHE A 261 19.04 15.43 0.18
CA PHE A 261 17.72 14.85 -0.10
C PHE A 261 17.85 13.67 -1.08
N TRP A 262 17.22 12.55 -0.74
CA TRP A 262 17.09 11.38 -1.62
C TRP A 262 16.04 11.64 -2.71
N ASN A 263 16.39 11.35 -3.98
CA ASN A 263 15.44 11.24 -5.09
C ASN A 263 15.37 9.76 -5.53
N PRO A 264 14.25 9.06 -5.31
CA PRO A 264 14.13 7.63 -5.61
C PRO A 264 14.09 7.29 -7.11
N TYR A 265 14.10 8.28 -8.00
CA TYR A 265 14.08 8.08 -9.46
C TYR A 265 15.44 8.32 -10.14
N ALA A 266 16.51 8.59 -9.39
CA ALA A 266 17.84 8.75 -9.97
C ALA A 266 18.43 7.37 -10.34
N THR A 267 18.78 7.20 -11.61
CA THR A 267 19.49 6.01 -12.11
C THR A 267 20.82 5.82 -11.37
N PRO A 268 21.20 4.58 -11.00
CA PRO A 268 22.47 4.31 -10.32
C PRO A 268 23.65 4.74 -11.20
N GLY A 269 24.40 5.76 -10.78
CA GLY A 269 25.66 6.17 -11.42
C GLY A 269 25.82 7.66 -11.73
N THR A 270 24.81 8.51 -11.54
CA THR A 270 24.95 9.96 -11.75
C THR A 270 25.08 10.70 -10.43
N PHE A 271 26.32 10.92 -9.98
CA PHE A 271 26.61 12.01 -9.04
C PHE A 271 26.49 13.33 -9.81
N MET A 272 25.42 14.10 -9.60
CA MET A 272 25.44 15.50 -9.99
C MET A 272 26.29 16.26 -8.98
N ALA A 273 27.50 16.63 -9.39
CA ALA A 273 28.24 17.67 -8.68
C ALA A 273 27.43 18.96 -8.72
N ALA A 274 27.30 19.63 -7.57
CA ALA A 274 26.71 20.95 -7.50
C ALA A 274 27.50 21.89 -8.44
N PRO A 275 26.83 22.70 -9.29
CA PRO A 275 27.55 23.65 -10.13
C PRO A 275 28.18 24.73 -9.24
N GLU A 276 29.51 24.79 -9.26
CA GLU A 276 30.27 25.90 -8.69
C GLU A 276 29.99 27.16 -9.54
N PHE A 277 29.32 28.14 -8.94
CA PHE A 277 29.20 29.48 -9.52
C PHE A 277 30.53 30.24 -9.34
N GLY A 278 31.38 30.18 -10.36
CA GLY A 278 32.55 31.05 -10.54
C GLY A 278 32.28 32.16 -11.57
N PRO A 279 32.85 33.37 -11.40
CA PRO A 279 32.41 34.57 -12.12
C PRO A 279 32.84 34.63 -13.59
N GLU A 280 31.94 35.23 -14.38
CA GLU A 280 32.02 35.51 -15.81
C GLU A 280 33.32 36.21 -16.24
N ASN A 281 33.92 35.71 -17.33
CA ASN A 281 34.81 36.50 -18.18
C ASN A 281 34.14 36.68 -19.55
N ARG A 282 33.57 37.87 -19.78
CA ARG A 282 33.12 38.32 -21.09
C ARG A 282 34.32 38.70 -21.96
N LYS A 283 34.33 38.22 -23.21
CA LYS A 283 34.91 38.95 -24.34
C LYS A 283 33.92 38.98 -25.50
N PRO A 284 33.92 40.06 -26.30
CA PRO A 284 32.83 40.37 -27.22
C PRO A 284 33.07 39.77 -28.61
N GLU A 285 32.02 39.27 -29.23
CA GLU A 285 31.95 39.09 -30.68
C GLU A 285 31.05 40.16 -31.28
N SER A 286 31.64 40.84 -32.25
CA SER A 286 31.11 41.87 -33.13
C SER A 286 30.45 41.25 -34.36
N ASP A 287 29.40 41.92 -34.81
CA ASP A 287 28.91 42.03 -36.19
C ASP A 287 28.41 40.76 -36.92
N MET A 288 27.11 40.73 -37.26
CA MET A 288 26.63 41.17 -38.58
C MET A 288 25.17 40.73 -38.85
N ALA A 289 24.38 41.73 -39.25
CA ALA A 289 23.35 41.72 -40.29
C ALA A 289 22.05 40.90 -40.12
N ALA A 290 21.00 41.69 -39.88
CA ALA A 290 19.60 41.55 -40.25
C ALA A 290 19.28 40.71 -41.51
N GLN A 291 18.18 39.95 -41.43
CA GLN A 291 17.16 39.93 -42.48
C GLN A 291 15.81 39.42 -41.95
N ASP A 292 14.81 40.25 -42.20
CA ASP A 292 13.37 40.13 -41.96
C ASP A 292 12.72 39.30 -43.07
N PRO A 293 11.73 38.44 -42.78
CA PRO A 293 10.73 38.12 -43.78
C PRO A 293 9.30 38.18 -43.23
N ASP A 294 8.60 39.23 -43.65
CA ASP A 294 7.14 39.26 -43.73
C ASP A 294 6.71 39.28 -45.20
N ALA A 295 5.56 38.65 -45.47
CA ALA A 295 4.69 38.76 -46.66
C ALA A 295 4.54 37.52 -47.60
N PRO A 296 3.33 37.35 -48.18
CA PRO A 296 2.72 36.05 -48.49
C PRO A 296 2.72 35.72 -49.99
N LYS A 297 2.35 34.48 -50.36
CA LYS A 297 2.05 34.10 -51.75
C LYS A 297 0.65 33.52 -51.91
N SER A 298 -0.10 34.23 -52.74
CA SER A 298 -1.35 33.86 -53.41
C SER A 298 -1.12 32.92 -54.60
N SER A 299 -2.09 32.04 -54.82
CA SER A 299 -2.71 31.59 -56.08
C SER A 299 -1.88 31.50 -57.37
N LEU A 300 -1.71 30.27 -57.89
CA LEU A 300 -2.32 29.73 -59.13
C LEU A 300 -1.83 28.29 -59.38
#